data_AF-A0A8T1UM62-F1
#
_entry.id   AF-A0A8T1UM62-F1
#
_cell.length_a   1.000
_cell.length_b   1.000
_cell.length_c   1.000
_cell.angle_alpha   90.00
_cell.angle_beta   90.00
_cell.angle_gamma   90.00
#
_symmetry.space_group_name_H-M   'P 1'
#
loop_
_entity.id
_entity.type
_entity.pdbx_description
1 polymer ?
#
loop_
_entity_poly.entity_id
_entity_poly.type
_entity_poly.pdbx_seq_one_letter_code
_entity_poly.pdbx_strand_id
1 'polypeptide(L)' 'MARRRGRSTPEALYMLRLVKQILGFGSNQWNAVQPQYNAGLPNGFSTRDAKSIKRKLYALKNTRKPTGDPS' A
#
# COMPACT_ATOMS: atom_id res chain seq x y z
N MET A 1 -0.16 -25.60 9.41
CA MET A 1 -0.77 -24.25 9.43
C MET A 1 -0.44 -23.52 8.13
N ALA A 2 -1.37 -23.49 7.18
CA ALA A 2 -1.13 -22.97 5.84
C ALA A 2 -1.01 -21.43 5.84
N ARG A 3 0.21 -20.95 5.58
CA ARG A 3 0.55 -19.53 5.38
C ARG A 3 -0.31 -18.97 4.25
N ARG A 4 -1.27 -18.07 4.55
CA ARG A 4 -2.05 -17.38 3.51
C ARG A 4 -1.09 -16.51 2.69
N ARG A 5 -0.77 -17.01 1.49
CA ARG A 5 -0.04 -16.32 0.42
C ARG A 5 -0.44 -14.85 0.38
N GLY A 6 0.53 -13.95 0.49
CA GLY A 6 0.36 -12.50 0.43
C GLY A 6 -0.14 -12.03 -0.93
N ARG A 7 -1.41 -12.30 -1.25
CA ARG A 7 -2.11 -11.62 -2.34
C ARG A 7 -2.32 -10.18 -1.87
N SER A 8 -1.55 -9.25 -2.43
CA SER A 8 -1.87 -7.83 -2.35
C SER A 8 -3.31 -7.64 -2.79
N THR A 9 -4.18 -7.11 -1.92
CA THR A 9 -5.57 -6.84 -2.27
C THR A 9 -5.63 -5.82 -3.43
N PRO A 10 -6.69 -5.81 -4.25
CA PRO A 10 -6.87 -4.79 -5.30
C PRO A 10 -6.70 -3.37 -4.76
N GLU A 11 -7.18 -3.14 -3.53
CA GLU A 11 -6.98 -1.93 -2.75
C GLU A 11 -5.49 -1.57 -2.57
N ALA A 12 -4.66 -2.55 -2.22
CA ALA A 12 -3.24 -2.34 -1.97
C ALA A 12 -2.45 -2.05 -3.26
N LEU A 13 -2.85 -2.65 -4.39
CA LEU A 13 -2.30 -2.33 -5.71
C LEU A 13 -2.70 -0.92 -6.17
N TYR A 14 -3.95 -0.54 -5.92
CA TYR A 14 -4.44 0.81 -6.18
C TYR A 14 -3.67 1.86 -5.37
N MET A 15 -3.50 1.63 -4.05
CA MET A 15 -2.65 2.46 -3.20
C MET A 15 -1.22 2.56 -3.73
N LEU A 16 -0.59 1.44 -4.09
CA LEU A 16 0.78 1.44 -4.60
C LEU A 16 0.91 2.27 -5.88
N ARG A 17 -0.07 2.18 -6.80
CA ARG A 17 -0.08 2.98 -8.03
C ARG A 17 -0.21 4.47 -7.73
N LEU A 18 -1.15 4.86 -6.88
CA LEU A 18 -1.33 6.26 -6.46
C LEU A 18 -0.08 6.80 -5.76
N VAL A 19 0.47 6.04 -4.81
CA VAL A 19 1.69 6.44 -4.12
C VAL A 19 2.85 6.61 -5.09
N LYS A 20 3.01 5.74 -6.09
CA LYS A 20 4.05 5.91 -7.12
C LYS A 20 3.82 7.16 -7.99
N GLN A 21 2.58 7.50 -8.29
CA GLN A 21 2.24 8.71 -9.04
C GLN A 21 2.52 9.99 -8.22
N ILE A 22 2.20 9.98 -6.93
CA ILE A 22 2.28 11.17 -6.05
C ILE A 22 3.66 11.32 -5.43
N LEU A 23 4.23 10.24 -4.91
CA LEU A 23 5.54 10.22 -4.23
C LEU A 23 6.70 9.93 -5.17
N GLY A 24 6.53 10.07 -6.50
CA GLY A 24 7.57 9.81 -7.50
C GLY A 24 8.92 10.52 -7.25
N PHE A 25 9.00 11.42 -6.27
CA PHE A 25 10.14 12.29 -6.00
C PHE A 25 10.56 12.46 -4.52
N GLY A 26 9.94 11.81 -3.53
CA GLY A 26 10.42 11.97 -2.14
C GLY A 26 9.45 11.58 -1.02
N SER A 27 10.02 11.31 0.14
CA SER A 27 9.40 10.66 1.31
C SER A 27 8.39 11.49 2.12
N ASN A 28 8.06 12.74 1.73
CA ASN A 28 7.28 13.67 2.55
C ASN A 28 5.88 14.05 2.05
N GLN A 29 5.41 13.55 0.90
CA GLN A 29 4.11 13.97 0.33
C GLN A 29 2.93 13.06 0.71
N TRP A 30 3.02 12.33 1.83
CA TRP A 30 1.95 11.43 2.29
C TRP A 30 0.62 12.16 2.59
N ASN A 31 0.70 13.41 3.02
CA ASN A 31 -0.47 14.26 3.24
C ASN A 31 -1.22 14.58 1.94
N ALA A 32 -0.53 14.56 0.78
CA ALA A 32 -1.15 14.71 -0.53
C ALA A 32 -1.72 13.38 -1.07
N VAL A 33 -1.23 12.23 -0.59
CA VAL A 33 -1.72 10.90 -0.97
C VAL A 33 -3.13 10.65 -0.43
N GLN A 34 -3.41 11.06 0.82
CA GLN A 34 -4.71 10.84 1.46
C GLN A 34 -5.90 11.44 0.70
N PRO A 35 -5.92 12.75 0.36
CA PRO A 35 -7.05 13.33 -0.33
C PRO A 35 -7.25 12.72 -1.72
N GLN A 36 -6.16 12.39 -2.43
CA GLN A 36 -6.26 11.73 -3.74
C GLN A 36 -6.77 10.29 -3.65
N TYR A 37 -6.34 9.56 -2.61
CA TYR A 37 -6.87 8.22 -2.33
C TYR A 37 -8.36 8.27 -2.02
N ASN A 38 -8.78 9.19 -1.15
CA ASN A 38 -10.19 9.33 -0.75
C ASN A 38 -11.08 9.88 -1.87
N ALA A 39 -10.55 10.73 -2.76
CA ALA A 39 -11.30 11.28 -3.90
C ALA A 39 -11.49 10.28 -5.04
N GLY A 40 -10.54 9.36 -5.23
CA GLY A 40 -10.57 8.36 -6.30
C GLY A 40 -11.07 6.98 -5.87
N LEU A 41 -11.67 6.84 -4.68
CA LEU A 41 -12.03 5.55 -4.11
C LEU A 41 -12.97 4.76 -5.04
N PRO A 42 -12.57 3.56 -5.49
CA PRO A 42 -13.50 2.61 -6.07
C PRO A 42 -14.60 2.25 -5.05
N ASN A 43 -15.84 2.06 -5.53
CA ASN A 43 -16.96 1.64 -4.68
C ASN A 43 -16.59 0.42 -3.84
N GLY A 44 -16.74 0.54 -2.53
CA GLY A 44 -16.45 -0.52 -1.56
C GLY A 44 -15.12 -0.39 -0.81
N PHE A 45 -14.30 0.62 -1.08
CA PHE A 45 -13.13 0.93 -0.26
C PHE A 45 -13.46 1.98 0.81
N SER A 46 -12.92 1.77 2.02
CA SER A 46 -13.07 2.73 3.11
C SER A 46 -12.05 3.85 3.00
N THR A 47 -12.44 5.05 3.43
CA THR A 47 -11.51 6.18 3.59
C THR A 47 -10.42 5.82 4.59
N ARG A 48 -9.19 6.22 4.31
CA ARG A 48 -8.03 5.95 5.18
C ARG A 48 -7.21 7.20 5.41
N ASP A 49 -6.58 7.26 6.59
CA ASP A 49 -5.60 8.30 6.90
C ASP A 49 -4.24 8.01 6.24
N ALA A 50 -3.46 9.07 6.03
CA ALA A 50 -2.12 8.96 5.42
C ALA A 50 -1.20 7.98 6.16
N LYS A 51 -1.31 7.86 7.50
CA LYS A 51 -0.48 6.95 8.30
C LYS A 51 -0.88 5.49 8.07
N SER A 52 -2.17 5.20 7.91
CA SER A 52 -2.72 3.88 7.60
C SER A 52 -2.30 3.44 6.20
N ILE A 53 -2.37 4.32 5.20
CA ILE A 53 -1.86 4.06 3.84
C ILE A 53 -0.36 3.78 3.89
N LYS A 54 0.42 4.61 4.60
CA LYS A 54 1.86 4.40 4.80
C LYS A 54 2.13 3.05 5.46
N ARG A 55 1.48 2.73 6.58
CA ARG A 55 1.67 1.46 7.31
C ARG A 55 1.35 0.25 6.43
N LYS A 56 0.27 0.31 5.65
CA LYS A 56 -0.11 -0.76 4.71
C LYS A 56 0.94 -0.94 3.63
N LEU A 57 1.45 0.16 3.04
CA LEU A 57 2.47 0.10 2.00
C LEU A 57 3.82 -0.39 2.53
N TYR A 58 4.23 0.06 3.72
CA TYR A 58 5.43 -0.45 4.38
C TYR A 58 5.29 -1.93 4.74
N ALA A 59 4.11 -2.36 5.22
CA ALA A 59 3.84 -3.77 5.45
C ALA A 59 4.00 -4.58 4.16
N LEU A 60 3.47 -4.09 3.02
CA LEU A 60 3.65 -4.70 1.70
C LEU A 60 5.11 -4.76 1.25
N LYS A 61 5.87 -3.67 1.43
CA LYS A 61 7.32 -3.65 1.12
C LYS A 61 8.08 -4.65 1.98
N ASN A 62 7.77 -4.72 3.26
CA ASN A 62 8.40 -5.65 4.21
C ASN A 62 7.93 -7.10 4.03
N THR A 63 6.79 -7.35 3.37
CA THR A 63 6.39 -8.73 3.01
C THR A 63 7.17 -9.27 1.81
N ARG A 64 7.83 -8.40 1.02
CA ARG A 64 8.79 -8.83 -0.02
C ARG A 64 10.16 -9.07 0.60
N LYS A 65 10.27 -10.20 1.31
CA LYS A 65 11.44 -11.07 1.38
C LYS A 65 11.09 -12.31 2.23
N PRO A 66 10.78 -13.47 1.65
CA PRO A 66 11.38 -14.69 2.14
C PRO A 66 12.83 -14.68 1.61
N THR A 67 13.75 -14.00 2.29
CA THR A 67 15.17 -14.35 2.11
C THR A 67 15.43 -15.47 3.08
N GLY A 68 15.55 -16.68 2.53
CA GLY A 68 15.68 -17.93 3.25
C GLY A 68 14.86 -18.99 2.53
N ASP A 69 15.35 -19.43 1.37
CA ASP A 69 15.14 -20.83 0.97
C ASP A 69 15.75 -21.70 2.07
N PRO A 70 15.01 -22.64 2.68
CA PRO A 70 15.60 -23.82 3.28
C PRO A 70 15.40 -24.98 2.32
N SER A 71 16.37 -25.21 1.44
CA SER A 71 16.70 -26.54 0.90
C SER A 71 18.15 -26.53 0.50
#